data_AF-A0A0P7Z449-F1
#
_entry.id   AF-A0A0P7Z449-F1
#
_cell.length_a   1.000
_cell.length_b   1.000
_cell.length_c   1.000
_cell.angle_alpha   90.00
_cell.angle_beta   90.00
_cell.angle_gamma   90.00
#
_symmetry.space_group_name_H-M   'P 1'
#
loop_
_entity.id
_entity.type
_entity.pdbx_description
1 polymer ?
#
loop_
_entity_poly.entity_id
_entity_poly.type
_entity_poly.pdbx_seq_one_letter_code
_entity_poly.pdbx_strand_id
1 'polypeptide(L)'
;MKRQLVERELTPEGPRRLKAGLKAGEGARPSRTVTVNLAESPLAWLHARGHLDDRLFDAGEALRADYERAQLAPSVTMRWDPVRVKSTGERGLSPGE
;
A
#
# COMPACT_ATOMS: atom_id res chain seq x y z
N MET A 1 -18.25 -9.68 9.86
CA MET A 1 -17.87 -9.43 8.44
C MET A 1 -17.69 -10.74 7.69
N LYS A 2 -18.20 -10.83 6.46
CA LYS A 2 -17.93 -11.96 5.57
C LYS A 2 -16.55 -11.79 4.96
N ARG A 3 -15.67 -12.80 5.09
CA ARG A 3 -14.31 -12.78 4.54
C ARG A 3 -14.36 -12.88 3.01
N GLN A 4 -13.48 -12.15 2.33
CA GLN A 4 -13.28 -12.22 0.88
C GLN A 4 -11.83 -12.58 0.61
N LEU A 5 -11.54 -13.89 0.58
CA LEU A 5 -10.17 -14.40 0.46
C LEU A 5 -9.74 -14.50 -1.00
N VAL A 6 -8.56 -13.97 -1.32
CA VAL A 6 -7.96 -14.03 -2.66
C VAL A 6 -6.48 -14.34 -2.53
N GLU A 7 -5.97 -15.23 -3.37
CA GLU A 7 -4.51 -15.44 -3.47
C GLU A 7 -3.87 -14.31 -4.29
N ARG A 8 -2.77 -13.76 -3.76
CA ARG A 8 -1.95 -12.74 -4.42
C ARG A 8 -0.50 -13.15 -4.41
N GLU A 9 0.19 -12.85 -5.51
CA GLU A 9 1.66 -12.90 -5.57
C GLU A 9 2.25 -12.00 -4.48
N LEU A 10 3.25 -12.50 -3.76
CA LEU A 10 4.00 -11.79 -2.73
C LEU A 10 5.31 -11.28 -3.33
N THR A 11 5.46 -9.97 -3.42
CA THR A 11 6.70 -9.28 -3.82
C THR A 11 7.46 -8.80 -2.58
N PRO A 12 8.73 -8.37 -2.69
CA PRO A 12 9.46 -7.75 -1.58
C PRO A 12 8.75 -6.54 -0.97
N GLU A 13 8.00 -5.79 -1.78
CA GLU A 13 7.20 -4.63 -1.38
C GLU A 13 5.83 -5.01 -0.79
N GLY A 14 5.46 -6.29 -0.81
CA GLY A 14 4.21 -6.83 -0.29
C GLY A 14 3.34 -7.54 -1.33
N PRO A 15 2.08 -7.89 -1.00
CA PRO A 15 1.19 -8.54 -1.93
C PRO A 15 0.89 -7.64 -3.13
N ARG A 16 1.11 -8.17 -4.34
CA ARG A 16 0.93 -7.44 -5.58
C ARG A 16 -0.52 -7.01 -5.75
N ARG A 17 -0.73 -5.70 -5.82
CA ARG A 17 -2.03 -5.11 -6.19
C ARG A 17 -2.20 -5.20 -7.70
N LEU A 18 -2.96 -6.18 -8.17
CA LEU A 18 -3.32 -6.28 -9.58
C LEU A 18 -4.35 -5.18 -9.91
N LYS A 19 -4.07 -4.39 -10.96
CA LYS A 19 -5.12 -3.58 -11.60
C LYS A 19 -6.14 -4.54 -12.22
N ALA A 20 -7.43 -4.23 -12.09
CA ALA A 20 -8.49 -5.00 -12.75
C ALA A 20 -8.15 -5.16 -14.24
N GLY A 21 -7.98 -6.40 -14.69
CA GLY A 21 -7.72 -6.74 -16.10
C GLY A 21 -6.29 -7.16 -16.47
N LEU A 22 -5.28 -6.96 -15.61
CA LEU A 22 -3.95 -7.55 -15.86
C LEU A 22 -3.86 -8.94 -15.21
N LYS A 23 -3.91 -9.99 -16.04
CA LYS A 23 -3.51 -11.33 -15.61
C LYS A 23 -2.01 -11.35 -15.32
N ALA A 24 -1.58 -12.17 -14.36
CA ALA A 24 -0.18 -12.55 -14.23
C ALA A 24 0.25 -13.14 -15.59
N GLY A 25 1.30 -12.59 -16.19
CA GLY A 25 1.72 -12.99 -17.54
C GLY A 25 2.00 -14.49 -17.60
N GLU A 26 1.48 -15.16 -18.63
CA GLU A 26 1.90 -16.52 -19.00
C GLU A 26 3.43 -16.51 -19.20
N GLY A 27 4.17 -17.12 -18.28
CA GLY A 27 5.63 -17.16 -18.28
C GLY A 27 6.34 -16.56 -17.06
N ALA A 28 5.62 -16.05 -16.06
CA ALA A 28 6.24 -15.63 -14.80
C ALA A 28 6.81 -16.83 -14.01
N ARG A 29 8.05 -16.68 -13.49
CA ARG A 29 8.68 -17.64 -12.56
C ARG A 29 7.72 -17.96 -11.39
N PRO A 30 7.80 -19.15 -10.77
CA PRO A 30 6.96 -19.47 -9.61
C PRO A 30 7.20 -18.44 -8.51
N SER A 31 6.22 -17.56 -8.30
CA SER A 31 6.25 -16.56 -7.25
C SER A 31 5.50 -17.07 -6.02
N ARG A 32 6.01 -16.71 -4.84
CA ARG A 32 5.34 -17.05 -3.58
C ARG A 32 3.99 -16.35 -3.57
N THR A 33 2.94 -17.05 -3.14
CA THR A 33 1.61 -16.46 -2.99
C THR A 33 1.24 -16.33 -1.51
N VAL A 34 0.35 -15.40 -1.21
CA VAL A 34 -0.25 -15.19 0.11
C VAL A 34 -1.76 -15.01 -0.05
N THR A 35 -2.53 -15.55 0.89
CA THR A 35 -3.98 -15.32 0.95
C THR A 35 -4.24 -13.97 1.62
N VAL A 36 -4.97 -13.08 0.95
CA VAL A 36 -5.38 -11.79 1.51
C VAL A 36 -6.89 -11.73 1.66
N ASN A 37 -7.37 -11.10 2.73
CA ASN A 37 -8.78 -10.81 2.91
C ASN A 37 -9.10 -9.41 2.39
N LEU A 38 -9.75 -9.31 1.23
CA LEU A 38 -10.11 -8.04 0.60
C LEU A 38 -11.18 -7.26 1.39
N ALA A 39 -11.89 -7.93 2.30
CA ALA A 39 -12.85 -7.25 3.15
C ALA A 39 -12.18 -6.50 4.32
N GLU A 40 -10.91 -6.78 4.64
CA GLU A 40 -10.26 -6.16 5.81
C GLU A 40 -9.82 -4.71 5.53
N SER A 41 -10.29 -3.80 6.38
CA SER A 41 -9.77 -2.44 6.50
C SER A 41 -9.68 -2.03 7.97
N PRO A 42 -8.87 -1.02 8.32
CA PRO A 42 -8.83 -0.49 9.68
C PRO A 42 -10.19 0.00 10.18
N LEU A 43 -10.99 0.64 9.33
CA LEU A 43 -12.34 1.11 9.70
C LEU A 43 -13.30 -0.05 9.86
N ALA A 44 -13.16 -1.11 9.08
CA ALA A 44 -14.02 -2.28 9.19
C ALA A 44 -13.81 -3.02 10.52
N TRP A 45 -12.61 -2.95 11.11
CA TRP A 45 -12.36 -3.43 12.47
C TRP A 45 -13.07 -2.61 13.54
N LEU A 46 -13.12 -1.28 13.37
CA LEU A 46 -13.83 -0.39 14.28
C LEU A 46 -15.35 -0.59 14.16
N HIS A 47 -15.86 -0.67 12.93
CA HIS A 47 -17.27 -0.96 12.64
C HIS A 47 -17.71 -2.32 13.20
N ALA A 48 -16.91 -3.37 12.99
CA ALA A 48 -17.20 -4.70 13.53
C ALA A 48 -17.24 -4.77 15.06
N ARG A 49 -16.64 -3.79 15.75
CA ARG A 49 -16.67 -3.65 17.22
C ARG A 49 -17.71 -2.66 17.72
N GLY A 50 -18.53 -2.10 16.83
CA GLY A 50 -19.57 -1.12 17.16
C GLY A 50 -19.03 0.28 17.49
N HIS A 51 -17.82 0.61 17.06
CA HIS A 51 -17.24 1.95 17.24
C HIS A 51 -17.59 2.93 16.11
N LEU A 52 -18.25 2.46 15.06
CA LEU A 52 -18.70 3.27 13.92
C LEU A 52 -20.11 2.86 13.52
N ASP A 53 -20.97 3.84 13.30
CA ASP A 53 -22.27 3.63 12.64
C ASP A 53 -22.08 3.34 11.15
N ASP A 54 -23.05 2.67 10.53
CA ASP A 54 -23.01 2.29 9.11
C ASP A 54 -22.72 3.48 8.19
N ARG A 55 -23.36 4.62 8.43
CA ARG A 55 -23.15 5.84 7.63
C ARG A 55 -21.71 6.37 7.72
N LEU A 56 -21.10 6.30 8.90
CA LEU A 56 -19.72 6.76 9.10
C LEU A 56 -18.72 5.77 8.51
N PHE A 57 -19.02 4.49 8.61
CA PHE A 57 -18.24 3.44 7.97
C PHE A 57 -18.22 3.59 6.44
N ASP A 58 -19.39 3.75 5.81
CA ASP A 58 -19.50 3.92 4.35
C ASP A 58 -18.75 5.17 3.86
N ALA A 59 -18.94 6.31 4.55
CA ALA A 59 -18.24 7.55 4.23
C ALA A 59 -16.73 7.42 4.41
N GLY A 60 -16.30 6.75 5.47
CA GLY A 60 -14.88 6.52 5.77
C GLY A 60 -14.20 5.59 4.76
N GLU A 61 -14.86 4.52 4.33
CA GLU A 61 -14.32 3.62 3.30
C GLU A 61 -14.17 4.31 1.94
N ALA A 62 -15.13 5.16 1.57
CA ALA A 62 -15.03 5.97 0.36
C ALA A 62 -13.82 6.92 0.42
N LEU A 63 -13.68 7.66 1.54
CA LEU A 63 -12.56 8.57 1.74
C LEU A 63 -11.21 7.84 1.73
N ARG A 64 -11.11 6.70 2.41
CA ARG A 64 -9.89 5.88 2.46
C ARG A 64 -9.48 5.42 1.06
N ALA A 65 -10.42 4.95 0.25
CA ALA A 65 -10.15 4.47 -1.10
C ALA A 65 -9.55 5.59 -1.98
N ASP A 66 -10.09 6.81 -1.89
CA ASP A 66 -9.57 7.96 -2.63
C ASP A 66 -8.22 8.44 -2.09
N TYR A 67 -8.06 8.47 -0.76
CA TYR A 67 -6.81 8.84 -0.10
C TYR A 67 -5.64 7.92 -0.46
N GLU A 68 -5.87 6.61 -0.46
CA GLU A 68 -4.89 5.60 -0.87
C GLU A 68 -4.57 5.69 -2.36
N ARG A 69 -5.59 5.88 -3.21
CA ARG A 69 -5.40 6.05 -4.66
C ARG A 69 -4.59 7.29 -4.98
N ALA A 70 -4.83 8.39 -4.26
CA ALA A 70 -4.11 9.65 -4.43
C ALA A 70 -2.68 9.60 -3.87
N GLN A 71 -2.27 8.51 -3.19
CA GLN A 71 -0.95 8.37 -2.57
C GLN A 71 -0.63 9.53 -1.60
N LEU A 72 -1.66 10.05 -0.92
CA LEU A 72 -1.55 11.19 0.01
C LEU A 72 -1.12 10.79 1.42
N ALA A 73 -0.74 9.52 1.62
CA ALA A 73 -0.29 9.03 2.92
C ALA A 73 0.90 9.87 3.42
N PRO A 74 0.91 10.31 4.70
CA PRO A 74 2.06 11.00 5.25
C PRO A 74 3.31 10.13 5.11
N SER A 75 4.46 10.77 4.87
CA SER A 75 5.76 10.10 4.96
C SER A 75 6.07 9.83 6.44
N VAL A 76 5.46 8.80 7.01
CA VAL A 76 5.59 8.46 8.45
C VAL A 76 6.96 7.86 8.77
N THR A 77 7.67 7.33 7.77
CA THR A 77 9.01 6.78 7.95
C THR A 77 10.09 7.82 7.68
N MET A 78 11.23 7.65 8.37
CA MET A 78 12.45 8.41 8.09
C MET A 78 12.85 8.22 6.63
N ARG A 79 13.06 9.33 5.91
CA ARG A 79 13.44 9.32 4.49
C ARG A 79 14.96 9.16 4.40
N TRP A 80 15.41 7.95 4.06
CA TRP A 80 16.83 7.61 3.92
C TRP A 80 17.43 7.98 2.56
N ASP A 81 16.66 8.64 1.68
CA ASP A 81 17.23 9.19 0.44
C ASP A 81 18.37 10.15 0.80
N PRO A 82 19.51 10.11 0.09
CA PRO A 82 20.59 11.06 0.30
C PRO A 82 20.04 12.48 0.10
N VAL A 83 19.97 13.25 1.20
CA VAL A 83 19.53 14.64 1.17
C VAL A 83 20.58 15.44 0.42
N ARG A 84 20.29 15.80 -0.85
CA ARG A 84 21.11 16.74 -1.62
C ARG A 84 20.86 18.15 -1.07
N VAL A 85 21.58 18.51 -0.01
CA VAL A 85 21.64 19.90 0.44
C VAL A 85 22.41 20.68 -0.63
N LYS A 86 21.81 21.73 -1.21
CA LYS A 86 22.57 22.75 -1.94
C LYS A 86 23.40 23.54 -0.93
N SER A 87 24.52 22.99 -0.47
CA SER A 87 25.54 23.78 0.19
C SER A 87 26.20 24.67 -0.86
N THR A 88 26.35 25.95 -0.56
CA THR A 88 27.23 26.87 -1.30
C THR A 88 28.65 26.35 -1.21
N GLY A 89 29.07 25.58 -2.21
CA GLY A 89 30.39 25.01 -2.32
C GLY A 89 30.35 23.72 -3.11
N GLU A 90 30.76 23.80 -4.38
CA GLU A 90 31.14 22.61 -5.14
C GLU A 90 32.29 21.92 -4.39
N ARG A 91 31.99 20.83 -3.69
CA ARG A 91 32.96 19.77 -3.49
C ARG A 91 32.34 18.48 -3.99
N GLY A 92 32.86 18.04 -5.13
CA GLY A 92 32.48 16.81 -5.79
C GLY A 92 32.55 15.64 -4.83
N LEU A 93 31.43 14.92 -4.77
CA LEU A 93 31.42 13.54 -4.31
C LEU A 93 31.29 12.71 -5.59
N SER A 94 32.41 12.11 -6.01
CA SER A 94 32.41 11.11 -7.07
C SER A 94 31.64 9.86 -6.62
N PRO A 95 30.89 9.19 -7.50
CA PRO A 95 30.21 7.95 -7.15
C PRO A 95 31.21 6.79 -7.17
N GLY A 96 31.54 6.24 -6.00
CA GLY A 96 32.33 5.01 -5.93
C GLY A 96 33.10 4.79 -4.63
N GLU A 97 32.38 4.73 -3.50
CA GLU A 97 32.73 3.90 -2.33
C GLU A 97 31.43 3.34 -1.73
#